data_AF-A0A924FBG0-F1
#
_entry.id   AF-A0A924FBG0-F1
#
_cell.length_a   1.000
_cell.length_b   1.000
_cell.length_c   1.000
_cell.angle_alpha   90.00
_cell.angle_beta   90.00
_cell.angle_gamma   90.00
#
_symmetry.space_group_name_H-M   'P 1'
#
loop_
_entity.id
_entity.type
_entity.pdbx_description
1 polymer ?
#
loop_
_entity_poly.entity_id
_entity_poly.type
_entity_poly.pdbx_seq_one_letter_code
_entity_poly.pdbx_strand_id
1 'polypeptide(L)'
;MNRKKLKAIKEASKKAAIQEITKTVVDGLNVITAELGQDSKKLRKEIEKRAAQLAKKLVKKLKSVKPVKEIAPEETAPVTS
;
A
#
# COMPACT_ATOMS: atom_id res chain seq x y z
N MET A 1 1.59 -25.27 -17.85
CA MET A 1 0.87 -24.50 -16.79
C MET A 1 -0.25 -23.70 -17.44
N ASN A 2 -1.52 -23.94 -17.09
CA ASN A 2 -2.67 -23.35 -17.80
C ASN A 2 -2.81 -21.84 -17.54
N ARG A 3 -3.01 -21.05 -18.61
CA ARG A 3 -3.18 -19.58 -18.58
C ARG A 3 -4.20 -19.08 -17.55
N LYS A 4 -5.21 -19.90 -17.21
CA LYS A 4 -6.23 -19.61 -16.18
C LYS A 4 -5.63 -19.50 -14.77
N LYS A 5 -4.69 -20.38 -14.40
CA LYS A 5 -4.02 -20.35 -13.07
C LYS A 5 -3.16 -19.09 -12.90
N LEU A 6 -2.44 -18.69 -13.96
CA LEU A 6 -1.65 -17.45 -13.95
C LEU A 6 -2.50 -16.18 -13.78
N LYS A 7 -3.70 -16.14 -14.39
CA LYS A 7 -4.63 -15.01 -14.19
C LYS A 7 -5.13 -14.96 -12.75
N ALA A 8 -5.53 -16.11 -12.19
CA ALA A 8 -6.00 -16.20 -10.81
C ALA A 8 -4.92 -15.74 -9.81
N ILE A 9 -3.66 -16.17 -9.97
CA ILE A 9 -2.54 -15.73 -9.11
C ILE A 9 -2.33 -14.22 -9.22
N LYS A 10 -2.37 -13.66 -10.44
CA LYS A 10 -2.24 -12.20 -10.66
C LYS A 10 -3.41 -11.39 -10.11
N GLU A 11 -4.60 -11.97 -9.96
CA GLU A 11 -5.74 -11.29 -9.35
C GLU A 11 -5.70 -11.38 -7.83
N ALA A 12 -5.37 -12.55 -7.30
CA ALA A 12 -5.14 -12.75 -5.88
C ALA A 12 -4.04 -11.83 -5.34
N SER A 13 -2.90 -11.74 -6.04
CA SER A 13 -1.79 -10.86 -5.65
C SER A 13 -2.18 -9.39 -5.65
N LYS A 14 -3.00 -8.95 -6.62
CA LYS A 14 -3.51 -7.57 -6.62
C LYS A 14 -4.46 -7.30 -5.48
N LYS A 15 -5.34 -8.24 -5.19
CA LYS A 15 -6.31 -8.11 -4.10
C LYS A 15 -5.59 -8.05 -2.75
N ALA A 16 -4.59 -8.91 -2.55
CA ALA A 16 -3.73 -8.90 -1.38
C ALA A 16 -2.99 -7.56 -1.24
N ALA A 17 -2.33 -7.09 -2.30
CA ALA A 17 -1.64 -5.80 -2.28
C ALA A 17 -2.59 -4.62 -1.97
N ILE A 18 -3.80 -4.61 -2.55
CA ILE A 18 -4.79 -3.57 -2.23
C ILE A 18 -5.16 -3.61 -0.75
N GLN A 19 -5.44 -4.81 -0.21
CA GLN A 19 -5.83 -4.97 1.19
C GLN A 19 -4.71 -4.56 2.15
N GLU A 20 -3.48 -4.97 1.86
CA GLU A 20 -2.32 -4.70 2.71
C GLU A 20 -1.96 -3.20 2.73
N ILE A 21 -1.94 -2.55 1.56
CA ILE A 21 -1.74 -1.10 1.46
C ILE A 21 -2.87 -0.36 2.18
N THR A 22 -4.13 -0.78 1.98
CA THR A 22 -5.28 -0.13 2.63
C THR A 22 -5.17 -0.24 4.14
N LYS A 23 -4.86 -1.44 4.65
CA LYS A 23 -4.72 -1.68 6.09
C LYS A 23 -3.61 -0.83 6.68
N THR A 24 -2.43 -0.83 6.07
CA THR A 24 -1.26 -0.06 6.53
C THR A 24 -1.56 1.44 6.58
N VAL A 25 -2.20 1.98 5.54
CA VAL A 25 -2.56 3.40 5.47
C VAL A 25 -3.64 3.76 6.50
N VAL A 26 -4.66 2.91 6.66
CA VAL A 26 -5.72 3.13 7.64
C VAL A 26 -5.16 3.07 9.06
N ASP A 27 -4.37 2.06 9.39
CA ASP A 27 -3.78 1.89 10.71
C ASP A 27 -2.86 3.07 11.05
N GLY A 28 -1.96 3.46 10.13
CA GLY A 28 -1.06 4.60 10.33
C GLY A 28 -1.80 5.93 10.51
N LEU A 29 -2.80 6.20 9.66
CA LEU A 29 -3.59 7.44 9.79
C LEU A 29 -4.47 7.43 11.05
N ASN A 30 -5.01 6.29 11.46
CA ASN A 30 -5.78 6.18 12.68
C ASN A 30 -4.92 6.46 13.92
N VAL A 31 -3.68 5.95 13.97
CA VAL A 31 -2.73 6.24 15.05
C VAL A 31 -2.45 7.74 15.12
N ILE A 32 -2.10 8.38 14.00
CA ILE A 32 -1.84 9.83 13.95
C ILE A 32 -3.07 10.62 14.41
N THR A 33 -4.27 10.24 13.97
CA THR A 33 -5.50 10.95 14.39
C THR A 33 -5.84 10.75 15.86
N ALA A 34 -5.48 9.60 16.43
CA ALA A 34 -5.64 9.33 17.85
C ALA A 34 -4.66 10.17 18.67
N GLU A 35 -3.39 10.26 18.25
CA GLU A 35 -2.37 11.09 18.89
C GLU A 35 -2.73 12.59 18.84
N LEU A 36 -3.33 13.04 17.73
CA LEU A 36 -3.80 14.42 17.58
C LEU A 36 -5.17 14.69 18.25
N GLY A 37 -5.79 13.69 18.87
CA GLY A 37 -7.13 13.82 19.49
C GLY A 37 -8.25 14.11 18.48
N GLN A 38 -8.01 13.90 17.19
CA GLN A 38 -8.98 14.11 16.10
C GLN A 38 -9.77 12.83 15.75
N ASP A 39 -9.81 11.87 16.66
CA ASP A 39 -10.50 10.61 16.46
C ASP A 39 -12.01 10.83 16.35
N SER A 40 -12.52 10.78 15.11
CA SER A 40 -13.94 10.92 14.83
C SER A 40 -14.38 9.82 13.88
N LYS A 41 -15.58 9.26 14.12
CA LYS A 41 -16.19 8.27 13.24
C LYS A 41 -16.29 8.74 11.79
N LYS A 42 -16.50 10.04 11.56
CA LYS A 42 -16.54 10.61 10.20
C LYS A 42 -15.16 10.56 9.53
N LEU A 43 -14.13 10.90 10.29
CA LEU A 43 -12.76 10.99 9.83
C LEU A 43 -12.19 9.59 9.54
N ARG A 44 -12.45 8.61 10.41
CA ARG A 44 -12.12 7.19 10.16
C ARG A 44 -12.75 6.64 8.88
N LYS A 45 -14.05 6.89 8.66
CA LYS A 45 -14.74 6.49 7.43
C LYS A 45 -14.13 7.16 6.18
N GLU A 46 -13.72 8.41 6.29
CA GLU A 46 -13.08 9.11 5.18
C GLU A 46 -11.67 8.57 4.90
N ILE A 47 -10.90 8.27 5.95
CA ILE A 47 -9.59 7.60 5.85
C ILE A 47 -9.74 6.26 5.13
N GLU A 48 -10.66 5.40 5.55
CA GLU A 48 -10.89 4.10 4.89
C GLU A 48 -11.24 4.26 3.41
N LYS A 49 -12.15 5.20 3.09
CA LYS A 49 -12.58 5.46 1.71
C LYS A 49 -11.42 5.96 0.84
N ARG A 50 -10.64 6.91 1.34
CA ARG A 50 -9.48 7.47 0.60
C ARG A 50 -8.34 6.46 0.50
N ALA A 51 -8.06 5.69 1.55
CA ALA A 51 -7.06 4.62 1.55
C ALA A 51 -7.40 3.55 0.50
N ALA A 52 -8.66 3.11 0.43
CA ALA A 52 -9.11 2.15 -0.59
C ALA A 52 -8.98 2.70 -2.03
N GLN A 53 -9.26 4.00 -2.23
CA GLN A 53 -9.06 4.65 -3.53
C GLN A 53 -7.58 4.75 -3.90
N LEU A 54 -6.72 5.08 -2.93
CA LEU A 54 -5.29 5.19 -3.11
C LEU A 54 -4.66 3.83 -3.44
N ALA A 55 -5.02 2.78 -2.70
CA ALA A 55 -4.58 1.41 -2.96
C ALA A 55 -4.97 0.93 -4.37
N LYS A 56 -6.20 1.21 -4.81
CA LYS A 56 -6.63 0.92 -6.19
C LYS A 56 -5.81 1.69 -7.24
N LYS A 57 -5.52 2.97 -7.02
CA LYS A 57 -4.69 3.79 -7.92
C LYS A 57 -3.24 3.28 -7.97
N LEU A 58 -2.66 2.93 -6.82
CA LEU A 58 -1.31 2.38 -6.72
C LEU A 58 -1.20 1.05 -7.46
N VAL A 59 -2.12 0.10 -7.22
CA VAL A 59 -2.10 -1.18 -7.93
C VAL A 59 -2.35 -1.02 -9.44
N LYS A 60 -3.16 -0.05 -9.85
CA LYS A 60 -3.34 0.28 -11.28
C LYS A 60 -2.06 0.87 -11.88
N LYS A 61 -1.35 1.74 -11.17
CA LYS A 61 -0.03 2.27 -11.58
C LYS A 61 1.04 1.18 -11.61
N LEU A 62 1.11 0.30 -10.61
CA LEU A 62 2.02 -0.85 -10.53
C LEU A 62 1.86 -1.79 -11.73
N LYS A 63 0.63 -1.92 -12.25
CA LYS A 63 0.33 -2.64 -13.50
C LYS A 63 0.94 -1.96 -14.74
N SER A 64 1.19 -0.66 -14.68
CA SER A 64 1.72 0.17 -15.76
C SER A 64 3.23 0.41 -15.65
N VAL A 65 3.85 0.16 -14.50
CA VAL A 65 5.30 0.19 -14.36
C VAL A 65 5.84 -1.18 -14.74
N LYS A 66 6.72 -1.23 -15.76
CA LYS A 66 7.60 -2.40 -15.97
C LYS A 66 8.31 -2.69 -14.63
N PRO A 67 8.59 -3.95 -14.29
CA PRO A 67 9.26 -4.29 -13.03
C PRO A 67 10.52 -3.43 -12.93
N VAL A 68 10.50 -2.48 -12.00
CA VAL A 68 11.69 -1.72 -11.64
C VAL A 68 12.57 -2.75 -10.97
N LYS A 69 13.62 -3.10 -11.70
CA LYS A 69 14.78 -3.86 -11.25
C LYS A 69 15.13 -3.40 -9.84
N GLU A 70 15.35 -4.37 -8.94
CA GLU A 70 15.84 -4.20 -7.58
C GLU A 70 16.62 -2.90 -7.39
N ILE A 71 16.03 -1.97 -6.65
CA ILE A 71 16.83 -0.98 -5.93
C ILE A 71 17.43 -1.73 -4.75
N ALA A 72 18.73 -1.98 -4.88
CA ALA A 72 19.62 -2.54 -3.89
C ALA A 72 19.48 -1.83 -2.52
N PRO A 73 19.71 -2.55 -1.41
CA PRO A 73 19.62 -1.98 -0.08
C PRO A 73 20.59 -0.81 0.08
N GLU A 74 20.06 0.21 0.74
CA GLU A 74 20.68 1.39 1.30
C GLU A 74 22.03 1.05 1.97
N GLU A 75 23.14 1.35 1.30
CA GLU A 75 24.48 1.38 1.91
C GLU A 75 24.57 2.68 2.73
N THR A 76 24.32 2.53 4.02
CA THR A 76 24.63 3.53 5.04
C THR A 76 26.16 3.65 5.14
N ALA A 77 26.73 4.66 4.49
CA ALA A 77 28.12 5.03 4.71
C ALA A 77 28.27 5.76 6.06
N PRO A 78 29.20 5.34 6.95
CA PRO A 78 29.46 6.01 8.21
C PRO A 78 30.23 7.32 7.96
N VAL A 79 29.76 8.39 8.61
CA VAL A 79 30.50 9.65 8.77
C VAL A 79 31.79 9.39 9.56
N THR A 80 32.94 9.52 8.91
CA THR A 80 34.26 9.58 9.58
C THR A 80 34.52 11.00 10.07
N SER A 81 34.84 11.10 11.37
CA SER A 81 35.42 12.30 12.02
C SER A 81 36.87 12.53 11.63
#